data_AF-A0A8H2VKG7-F1
#
_entry.id   AF-A0A8H2VKG7-F1
#
_cell.length_a   1.000
_cell.length_b   1.000
_cell.length_c   1.000
_cell.angle_alpha   90.00
_cell.angle_beta   90.00
_cell.angle_gamma   90.00
#
_symmetry.space_group_name_H-M   'P 1'
#
loop_
_entity.id
_entity.type
_entity.pdbx_description
1 polymer ?
#
loop_
_entity_poly.entity_id
_entity_poly.type
_entity_poly.pdbx_seq_one_letter_code
_entity_poly.pdbx_strand_id
1 'polypeptide(L)'
;MSAEGVKRPIQIEEFKVAIRELSDGDLKKVHNEINNNIKHLSRSNKRLLAYIAKIEGKTTKDERDEFEELDNVDAGDLELFEESLMENQLILKNNNDRVDALEQEHIFRTSGANINSSGANLSLNETAPTSTANEPTSIYL
;
A
#
# COMPACT_ATOMS: atom_id res chain seq x y z
N MET A 1 12.81 30.31 4.84
CA MET A 1 13.13 29.13 4.01
C MET A 1 12.24 28.02 4.51
N SER A 2 11.07 27.82 3.89
CA SER A 2 10.05 26.88 4.37
C SER A 2 10.49 25.44 4.08
N ALA A 3 10.72 24.64 5.12
CA ALA A 3 10.92 23.19 5.06
C ALA A 3 9.57 22.46 4.83
N GLU A 4 8.82 22.92 3.83
CA GLU A 4 7.50 22.42 3.48
C GLU A 4 7.69 21.53 2.25
N GLY A 5 8.12 20.28 2.46
CA GLY A 5 8.43 19.40 1.34
C GLY A 5 8.74 17.95 1.68
N VAL A 6 9.03 17.63 2.95
CA VAL A 6 9.14 16.23 3.36
C VAL A 6 7.74 15.69 3.52
N LYS A 7 7.21 15.11 2.43
CA LYS A 7 5.95 14.36 2.42
C LYS A 7 6.09 13.26 3.47
N ARG A 8 5.53 13.49 4.67
CA ARG A 8 5.66 12.55 5.78
C ARG A 8 5.18 11.16 5.34
N PRO A 9 5.86 10.08 5.76
CA PRO A 9 5.37 8.72 5.54
C PRO A 9 3.92 8.59 6.00
N ILE A 10 3.11 7.87 5.22
CA ILE A 10 1.68 7.73 5.49
C ILE A 10 1.50 6.90 6.76
N GLN A 11 0.61 7.34 7.66
CA GLN A 11 0.29 6.56 8.85
C GLN A 11 -0.44 5.28 8.45
N ILE A 12 0.11 4.14 8.86
CA ILE A 12 -0.37 2.84 8.39
C ILE A 12 -1.81 2.55 8.83
N GLU A 13 -2.23 3.02 10.00
CA GLU A 13 -3.60 2.81 10.49
C GLU A 13 -4.63 3.61 9.70
N GLU A 14 -4.32 4.86 9.33
CA GLU A 14 -5.17 5.65 8.43
C GLU A 14 -5.26 5.01 7.05
N PHE A 15 -4.14 4.49 6.54
CA PHE A 15 -4.10 3.77 5.27
C PHE A 15 -5.00 2.53 5.29
N LYS A 16 -4.93 1.71 6.33
CA LYS A 16 -5.79 0.51 6.51
C LYS A 16 -7.27 0.87 6.50
N VAL A 17 -7.67 1.97 7.14
CA VAL A 17 -9.08 2.43 7.12
C VAL A 17 -9.48 2.84 5.71
N ALA A 18 -8.65 3.64 5.03
CA ALA A 18 -8.96 4.14 3.70
C ALA A 18 -9.12 3.03 2.64
N ILE A 19 -8.28 2.00 2.68
CA ILE A 19 -8.32 0.91 1.67
C ILE A 19 -9.57 0.03 1.78
N ARG A 20 -10.24 -0.02 2.94
CA ARG A 20 -11.48 -0.80 3.12
C ARG A 20 -12.63 -0.29 2.25
N GLU A 21 -12.64 1.00 1.93
CA GLU A 21 -13.69 1.64 1.15
C GLU A 21 -13.42 1.58 -0.37
N LEU A 22 -12.22 1.14 -0.78
CA LEU A 22 -11.83 1.11 -2.19
C LEU A 22 -12.40 -0.11 -2.93
N SER A 23 -12.63 0.06 -4.22
CA SER A 23 -12.94 -1.04 -5.14
C SER A 23 -11.70 -1.91 -5.37
N ASP A 24 -11.88 -3.18 -5.73
CA ASP A 24 -10.76 -4.09 -6.04
C ASP A 24 -9.87 -3.56 -7.17
N GLY A 25 -10.48 -2.87 -8.14
CA GLY A 25 -9.76 -2.21 -9.23
C GLY A 25 -8.84 -1.08 -8.73
N ASP A 26 -9.32 -0.29 -7.77
CA ASP A 26 -8.52 0.80 -7.20
C ASP A 26 -7.46 0.29 -6.23
N LEU A 27 -7.76 -0.75 -5.45
CA LEU A 27 -6.76 -1.46 -4.64
C LEU A 27 -5.60 -1.96 -5.50
N LYS A 28 -5.88 -2.55 -6.66
CA LYS A 28 -4.85 -3.00 -7.59
C LYS A 28 -4.02 -1.85 -8.16
N LYS A 29 -4.63 -0.69 -8.45
CA LYS A 29 -3.88 0.50 -8.90
C LYS A 29 -2.93 1.00 -7.81
N VAL A 30 -3.43 1.15 -6.58
CA VAL A 30 -2.62 1.59 -5.43
C VAL A 30 -1.48 0.61 -5.17
N HIS A 31 -1.75 -0.70 -5.22
CA HIS A 31 -0.72 -1.74 -5.09
C HIS A 31 0.39 -1.59 -6.15
N ASN A 32 0.01 -1.39 -7.41
CA ASN A 32 0.99 -1.22 -8.51
C ASN A 32 1.81 0.07 -8.34
N GLU A 33 1.19 1.16 -7.91
CA GLU A 33 1.87 2.44 -7.65
C GLU A 33 2.91 2.30 -6.53
N ILE A 34 2.53 1.68 -5.40
CA ILE A 34 3.44 1.45 -4.27
C ILE A 34 4.61 0.56 -4.70
N ASN A 35 4.37 -0.52 -5.45
CA ASN A 35 5.44 -1.38 -5.96
C ASN A 35 6.37 -0.64 -6.93
N ASN A 36 5.84 0.24 -7.76
CA ASN A 36 6.67 1.07 -8.62
C ASN A 36 7.56 2.01 -7.79
N ASN A 37 7.00 2.62 -6.75
CA ASN A 37 7.75 3.48 -5.83
C ASN A 37 8.86 2.70 -5.12
N ILE A 38 8.59 1.48 -4.62
CA ILE A 38 9.60 0.59 -4.03
C ILE A 38 10.72 0.32 -5.04
N LYS A 39 10.37 -0.02 -6.29
CA LYS A 39 11.35 -0.31 -7.34
C LYS A 39 12.23 0.89 -7.66
N HIS A 40 11.67 2.10 -7.69
CA HIS A 40 12.42 3.33 -7.90
C HIS A 40 13.33 3.66 -6.71
N LEU A 41 12.82 3.57 -5.49
CA LEU A 41 13.59 3.80 -4.26
C LEU A 41 14.75 2.81 -4.12
N SER A 42 14.52 1.51 -4.38
CA SER A 42 15.59 0.49 -4.31
C SER A 42 16.72 0.76 -5.30
N ARG A 43 16.41 1.23 -6.51
CA ARG A 43 17.43 1.64 -7.49
C ARG A 43 18.16 2.90 -7.06
N SER A 44 17.44 3.88 -6.51
CA SER A 44 18.04 5.10 -5.95
C SER A 44 18.99 4.76 -4.81
N ASN A 45 18.60 3.86 -3.90
CA ASN A 45 19.44 3.40 -2.80
C ASN A 45 20.68 2.67 -3.29
N LYS A 46 20.55 1.83 -4.33
CA LYS A 46 21.71 1.18 -4.95
C LYS A 46 22.72 2.21 -5.50
N ARG A 47 22.24 3.26 -6.16
CA ARG A 47 23.08 4.37 -6.64
C ARG A 47 23.77 5.11 -5.48
N LEU A 48 23.01 5.48 -4.45
CA LEU A 48 23.54 6.19 -3.27
C LEU A 48 24.63 5.36 -2.57
N LEU A 49 24.41 4.04 -2.41
CA LEU A 49 25.40 3.13 -1.84
C LEU A 49 26.68 3.09 -2.68
N ALA A 50 26.57 3.07 -4.01
CA ALA A 50 27.73 3.11 -4.90
C ALA A 50 28.51 4.43 -4.78
N TYR A 51 27.80 5.57 -4.64
CA TYR A 51 28.43 6.88 -4.40
C TYR A 51 29.15 6.94 -3.05
N ILE A 52 28.52 6.45 -1.98
CA ILE A 52 29.15 6.36 -0.65
C ILE A 52 30.39 5.47 -0.73
N ALA A 53 30.28 4.28 -1.34
CA ALA A 53 31.42 3.38 -1.51
C ALA A 53 32.56 4.02 -2.31
N LYS A 54 32.26 4.90 -3.27
CA LYS A 54 33.26 5.71 -4.00
C LYS A 54 33.98 6.70 -3.13
N ILE A 55 33.25 7.47 -2.34
CA ILE A 55 33.85 8.45 -1.43
C ILE A 55 34.72 7.75 -0.38
N GLU A 56 34.26 6.60 0.14
CA GLU A 56 35.00 5.81 1.11
C GLU A 56 36.18 4.99 0.53
N GLY A 57 36.38 5.02 -0.79
CA GLY A 57 37.43 4.24 -1.45
C GLY A 57 37.19 2.73 -1.50
N LYS A 58 35.94 2.29 -1.30
CA LYS A 58 35.50 0.88 -1.26
C LYS A 58 34.79 0.42 -2.55
N THR A 59 34.72 1.23 -3.60
CA THR A 59 34.00 0.87 -4.84
C THR A 59 34.54 -0.39 -5.49
N THR A 60 33.64 -1.23 -5.96
CA THR A 60 33.97 -2.37 -6.82
C THR A 60 34.05 -1.97 -8.30
N LYS A 61 34.64 -2.83 -9.13
CA LYS A 61 34.67 -2.62 -10.59
C LYS A 61 33.26 -2.66 -11.18
N ASP A 62 32.43 -3.60 -10.73
CA ASP A 62 31.06 -3.77 -11.20
C ASP A 62 30.19 -2.54 -10.94
N GLU A 63 30.35 -1.88 -9.79
CA GLU A 63 29.63 -0.64 -9.45
C GLU A 63 30.06 0.56 -10.32
N ARG A 64 31.32 0.60 -10.75
CA ARG A 64 31.80 1.65 -11.68
C ARG A 64 31.24 1.46 -13.08
N ASP A 65 31.18 0.23 -13.55
CA ASP A 65 30.67 -0.10 -14.88
C ASP A 65 29.13 0.07 -14.95
N GLU A 66 28.42 -0.13 -13.82
CA GLU A 66 26.96 0.07 -13.74
C GLU A 66 26.54 1.55 -13.66
N PHE A 67 27.39 2.42 -13.10
CA PHE A 67 27.06 3.82 -12.85
C PHE A 67 28.15 4.76 -13.37
N GLU A 68 28.12 5.07 -14.67
CA GLU A 68 29.11 5.95 -15.34
C GLU A 68 29.29 7.33 -14.67
N GLU A 69 28.28 7.82 -13.93
CA GLU A 69 28.31 9.10 -13.21
C GLU A 69 29.16 9.07 -11.92
N LEU A 70 29.67 7.89 -11.49
CA LEU A 70 30.41 7.74 -10.22
C LEU A 70 31.71 8.57 -10.15
N ASP A 71 32.27 8.99 -11.29
CA ASP A 71 33.54 9.72 -11.34
C ASP A 71 33.39 11.22 -11.06
N ASN A 72 32.15 11.75 -11.03
CA ASN A 72 31.88 13.18 -10.77
C ASN A 72 31.42 13.45 -9.32
N VAL A 73 31.56 12.48 -8.42
CA VAL A 73 31.05 12.56 -7.04
C VAL A 73 32.05 13.31 -6.15
N ASP A 74 31.59 14.37 -5.48
CA ASP A 74 32.38 15.11 -4.50
C ASP A 74 32.35 14.42 -3.12
N ALA A 75 33.50 14.39 -2.44
CA ALA A 75 33.58 13.91 -1.06
C ALA A 75 32.80 14.80 -0.08
N GLY A 76 32.56 16.07 -0.44
CA GLY A 76 31.72 16.98 0.34
C GLY A 76 30.25 16.58 0.44
N ASP A 77 29.76 15.70 -0.45
CA ASP A 77 28.36 15.27 -0.50
C ASP A 77 28.06 14.02 0.34
N LEU A 78 29.06 13.49 1.07
CA LEU A 78 28.92 12.22 1.80
C LEU A 78 27.75 12.24 2.78
N GLU A 79 27.67 13.26 3.64
CA GLU A 79 26.62 13.40 4.65
C GLU A 79 25.24 13.48 3.99
N LEU A 80 25.12 14.21 2.89
CA LEU A 80 23.87 14.33 2.12
C LEU A 80 23.42 12.97 1.55
N PHE A 81 24.35 12.15 1.05
CA PHE A 81 24.02 10.82 0.54
C PHE A 81 23.61 9.86 1.66
N GLU A 82 24.26 9.92 2.82
CA GLU A 82 23.90 9.13 3.99
C GLU A 82 22.50 9.51 4.52
N GLU A 83 22.21 10.80 4.66
CA GLU A 83 20.89 11.31 5.04
C GLU A 83 19.81 10.86 4.05
N SER A 84 20.07 11.02 2.75
CA SER A 84 19.16 10.59 1.68
C SER A 84 18.88 9.09 1.74
N LEU A 85 19.90 8.28 2.02
CA LEU A 85 19.78 6.83 2.14
C LEU A 85 18.91 6.45 3.35
N MET A 86 19.13 7.09 4.51
CA MET A 86 18.33 6.85 5.71
C MET A 86 16.85 7.20 5.48
N GLU A 87 16.59 8.35 4.86
CA GLU A 87 15.22 8.76 4.57
C GLU A 87 14.53 7.80 3.59
N ASN A 88 15.22 7.41 2.52
CA ASN A 88 14.68 6.44 1.57
C ASN A 88 14.39 5.09 2.23
N GLN A 89 15.20 4.64 3.20
CA GLN A 89 14.93 3.41 3.96
C GLN A 89 13.65 3.53 4.80
N LEU A 90 13.42 4.68 5.43
CA LEU A 90 12.17 4.93 6.17
C LEU A 90 10.95 4.87 5.25
N ILE A 91 11.04 5.49 4.07
CA ILE A 91 9.97 5.48 3.05
C ILE A 91 9.75 4.06 2.52
N LEU A 92 10.82 3.31 2.27
CA LEU A 92 10.75 1.93 1.78
C LEU A 92 10.08 1.02 2.80
N LYS A 93 10.42 1.15 4.09
CA LYS A 93 9.73 0.47 5.18
C LYS A 93 8.23 0.79 5.16
N ASN A 94 7.88 2.07 5.06
CA ASN A 94 6.48 2.48 5.02
C ASN A 94 5.72 1.91 3.80
N ASN A 95 6.36 1.88 2.63
CA ASN A 95 5.75 1.29 1.44
C ASN A 95 5.55 -0.22 1.59
N ASN A 96 6.49 -0.95 2.20
CA ASN A 96 6.32 -2.37 2.51
C ASN A 96 5.17 -2.59 3.49
N ASP A 97 5.12 -1.82 4.59
CA ASP A 97 4.01 -1.89 5.55
C ASP A 97 2.64 -1.69 4.86
N ARG A 98 2.58 -0.82 3.84
CA ARG A 98 1.37 -0.58 3.02
C ARG A 98 1.05 -1.72 2.06
N VAL A 99 2.06 -2.38 1.48
CA VAL A 99 1.86 -3.60 0.66
C VAL A 99 1.27 -4.70 1.53
N ASP A 100 1.81 -4.91 2.72
CA ASP A 100 1.32 -5.92 3.67
C ASP A 100 -0.15 -5.65 4.04
N ALA A 101 -0.52 -4.39 4.27
CA ALA A 101 -1.90 -4.01 4.56
C ALA A 101 -2.86 -4.29 3.38
N LEU A 102 -2.40 -4.06 2.13
CA LEU A 102 -3.18 -4.38 0.93
C LEU A 102 -3.35 -5.90 0.77
N GLU A 103 -2.33 -6.69 1.08
CA GLU A 103 -2.40 -8.16 1.04
C GLU A 103 -3.38 -8.70 2.09
N GLN A 104 -3.33 -8.16 3.31
CA GLN A 104 -4.29 -8.50 4.37
C GLN A 104 -5.73 -8.20 3.97
N GLU A 105 -5.98 -7.03 3.35
CA GLU A 105 -7.30 -6.65 2.85
C GLU A 105 -7.77 -7.59 1.74
N HIS A 106 -6.88 -7.97 0.80
CA HIS A 106 -7.20 -8.93 -0.25
C HIS A 106 -7.56 -10.31 0.32
N ILE A 107 -6.81 -10.81 1.31
CA ILE A 107 -7.11 -12.06 2.02
C ILE A 107 -8.46 -11.97 2.73
N PHE A 108 -8.76 -10.85 3.40
CA PHE A 108 -10.03 -10.63 4.07
C PHE A 108 -11.23 -10.69 3.10
N ARG A 109 -11.14 -10.00 1.95
CA ARG A 109 -12.20 -10.00 0.92
C ARG A 109 -12.43 -11.38 0.32
N THR A 110 -11.35 -12.11 0.02
CA THR A 110 -11.43 -13.42 -0.61
C THR A 110 -11.91 -14.51 0.36
N SER A 111 -11.53 -14.43 1.64
CA SER A 111 -12.00 -15.36 2.68
C SER A 111 -13.45 -15.10 3.10
N GLY A 112 -13.89 -13.84 3.15
CA GLY A 112 -15.28 -13.47 3.43
C GLY A 112 -16.27 -13.78 2.30
N ALA A 113 -15.81 -13.75 1.04
CA ALA A 113 -16.65 -14.07 -0.13
C ALA A 113 -17.14 -15.53 -0.14
N ASN A 114 -16.42 -16.46 0.50
CA ASN A 114 -16.81 -17.87 0.57
C ASN A 114 -17.94 -18.18 1.56
N ILE A 115 -18.30 -17.25 2.46
CA ILE A 115 -19.37 -17.48 3.45
C ILE A 115 -20.75 -17.12 2.87
N ASN A 116 -20.81 -16.16 1.93
CA ASN A 116 -22.08 -15.66 1.37
C ASN A 116 -22.49 -16.31 0.04
N SER A 117 -21.67 -17.18 -0.55
CA SER A 117 -21.99 -17.90 -1.80
C SER A 117 -22.71 -19.25 -1.59
N SER A 118 -23.04 -19.62 -0.34
CA SER A 118 -23.97 -20.72 -0.04
C SER A 118 -25.39 -20.20 0.16
N GLY A 119 -25.86 -19.34 -0.76
CA GLY A 119 -27.27 -19.02 -0.92
C GLY A 119 -28.00 -20.18 -1.60
N ALA A 120 -28.14 -21.29 -0.88
CA ALA A 120 -29.02 -22.38 -1.30
C ALA A 120 -30.46 -21.86 -1.33
N ASN A 121 -31.04 -21.86 -2.54
CA ASN A 121 -32.46 -21.68 -2.81
C ASN A 121 -33.34 -22.38 -1.77
N LEU A 122 -33.99 -21.61 -0.90
CA LEU A 122 -35.18 -22.05 -0.18
C LEU A 122 -36.40 -21.40 -0.83
N SER A 123 -36.77 -21.97 -1.99
CA SER A 123 -38.11 -21.87 -2.55
C SER A 123 -39.03 -22.72 -1.67
N LEU A 124 -39.68 -22.11 -0.68
CA LEU A 124 -40.81 -22.70 0.03
C LEU A 124 -42.09 -22.11 -0.56
N ASN A 125 -42.61 -22.82 -1.56
CA ASN A 125 -43.96 -22.66 -2.06
C ASN A 125 -44.74 -23.93 -1.70
N GLU A 126 -45.60 -23.87 -0.68
CA GLU A 126 -46.71 -24.82 -0.49
C GLU A 126 -47.80 -24.20 0.43
N THR A 127 -48.77 -23.56 -0.22
CA THR A 127 -50.25 -23.66 -0.06
C THR A 127 -50.89 -23.89 1.33
N ALA A 128 -51.51 -22.81 1.87
CA ALA A 128 -52.92 -22.58 2.34
C ALA A 128 -53.76 -23.75 2.98
N PRO A 129 -54.73 -23.51 3.92
CA PRO A 129 -55.80 -22.50 3.78
C PRO A 129 -56.38 -21.79 5.05
N THR A 130 -56.99 -20.64 4.75
CA THR A 130 -58.05 -19.83 5.40
C THR A 130 -58.73 -20.28 6.70
N SER A 131 -58.92 -19.33 7.66
CA SER A 131 -60.26 -18.91 8.14
C SER A 131 -60.19 -17.67 9.07
N THR A 132 -60.89 -16.58 8.67
CA THR A 132 -61.76 -15.65 9.45
C THR A 132 -61.27 -15.07 10.79
N ALA A 133 -61.52 -13.83 11.22
CA ALA A 133 -62.16 -12.61 10.74
C ALA A 133 -62.00 -11.55 11.88
N ASN A 134 -62.28 -10.28 11.57
CA ASN A 134 -62.53 -9.11 12.46
C ASN A 134 -61.42 -8.05 12.57
N GLU A 135 -61.43 -7.16 11.57
CA GLU A 135 -61.73 -5.71 11.66
C GLU A 135 -60.91 -4.75 12.56
N PRO A 136 -60.86 -3.45 12.18
CA PRO A 136 -59.66 -2.61 12.28
C PRO A 136 -59.80 -1.48 13.32
N THR A 137 -58.69 -0.81 13.67
CA THR A 137 -58.80 0.56 14.18
C THR A 137 -57.56 1.40 13.85
N SER A 138 -57.70 2.26 12.84
CA SER A 138 -56.95 3.52 12.76
C SER A 138 -57.48 4.48 13.83
N ILE A 139 -56.60 5.29 14.43
CA ILE A 139 -56.64 6.77 14.34
C ILE A 139 -55.54 7.36 15.23
N TYR A 140 -54.78 8.25 14.61
CA TYR A 140 -53.87 9.24 15.19
C TYR A 140 -54.59 10.17 16.18
N LEU A 141 -53.95 10.48 17.30
CA LEU A 141 -54.14 11.71 18.07
C LEU A 141 -52.76 12.24 18.47
#